data_AF-A0A9D6CWM2-F1
#
_entry.id   AF-A0A9D6CWM2-F1
#
_cell.length_a   1.000
_cell.length_b   1.000
_cell.length_c   1.000
_cell.angle_alpha   90.00
_cell.angle_beta   90.00
_cell.angle_gamma   90.00
#
_symmetry.space_group_name_H-M   'P 1'
#
loop_
_entity.id
_entity.type
_entity.pdbx_description
1 polymer ?
#
loop_
_entity_poly.entity_id
_entity_poly.type
_entity_poly.pdbx_seq_one_letter_code
_entity_poly.pdbx_strand_id
1 'polypeptide(L)'
;MAWTAIAAGLLMACESNPPGSADNAGRQSEAAESIESARRQARDEIKQQLDALDRQIAELKQKASEAGGEAKQEWNQSVDQLQGQTQELQRELDSMADQGQDAWDRFAARARQTMDQIKSGVKDAADDLG
;
A
#
# COMPACT_ATOMS: atom_id res chain seq x y z
N MET A 1 -5.97 -4.47 81.43
CA MET A 1 -6.97 -5.51 81.10
C MET A 1 -6.92 -5.65 79.58
N ALA A 2 -6.23 -6.64 79.00
CA ALA A 2 -6.79 -7.96 78.67
C ALA A 2 -8.06 -7.83 77.81
N TRP A 3 -8.22 -8.34 76.59
CA TRP A 3 -7.63 -9.46 75.85
C TRP A 3 -7.87 -9.30 74.32
N THR A 4 -7.13 -10.10 73.55
CA THR A 4 -7.32 -10.48 72.13
C THR A 4 -8.70 -11.07 71.81
N ALA A 5 -9.19 -10.89 70.57
CA ALA A 5 -9.79 -11.97 69.76
C ALA A 5 -10.00 -11.54 68.29
N ILE A 6 -9.37 -12.29 67.39
CA ILE A 6 -9.63 -12.35 65.96
C ILE A 6 -10.85 -13.25 65.74
N ALA A 7 -11.78 -12.87 64.87
CA ALA A 7 -12.69 -13.81 64.23
C ALA A 7 -12.95 -13.39 62.79
N ALA A 8 -12.67 -14.34 61.90
CA ALA A 8 -12.74 -14.24 60.46
C ALA A 8 -14.20 -14.12 59.96
N GLY A 9 -14.41 -13.21 59.01
CA GLY A 9 -15.55 -13.21 58.11
C GLY A 9 -15.04 -13.26 56.67
N LEU A 10 -14.76 -14.47 56.19
CA LEU A 10 -14.69 -14.76 54.76
C LEU A 10 -16.08 -14.55 54.13
N LEU A 11 -16.07 -14.24 52.82
CA LEU A 11 -17.19 -14.21 51.86
C LEU A 11 -17.89 -12.85 51.64
N MET A 12 -17.19 -11.96 50.94
CA MET A 12 -17.74 -11.49 49.66
C MET A 12 -16.64 -11.54 48.60
N ALA A 13 -16.82 -12.48 47.68
CA ALA A 13 -16.02 -12.62 46.48
C ALA A 13 -16.08 -11.31 45.67
N CYS A 14 -14.94 -10.62 45.56
CA CYS A 14 -14.65 -9.86 44.36
C CYS A 14 -14.35 -10.88 43.25
N GLU A 15 -15.43 -11.38 42.69
CA GLU A 15 -15.50 -12.19 41.49
C GLU A 15 -15.14 -11.31 40.29
N SER A 16 -13.97 -11.60 39.70
CA SER A 16 -13.53 -11.39 38.30
C SER A 16 -12.09 -10.90 38.25
N ASN A 17 -11.15 -11.81 38.55
CA ASN A 17 -9.81 -11.72 37.99
C ASN A 17 -9.91 -12.17 36.53
N PRO A 18 -9.71 -11.33 35.51
CA PRO A 18 -9.66 -11.82 34.14
C PRO A 18 -8.39 -12.67 33.97
N PRO A 19 -8.46 -13.85 33.34
CA PRO A 19 -7.28 -14.60 32.92
C PRO A 19 -6.64 -13.86 31.74
N GLY A 20 -5.92 -12.80 32.03
CA GLY A 20 -5.27 -11.95 31.03
C GLY A 20 -3.77 -12.03 31.21
N SER A 21 -3.09 -12.70 30.27
CA SER A 21 -1.75 -12.33 29.81
C SER A 21 -1.16 -13.27 28.75
N ALA A 22 -1.65 -14.50 28.59
CA ALA A 22 -1.13 -15.43 27.57
C ALA A 22 -1.89 -15.36 26.22
N ASP A 23 -3.22 -15.38 26.24
CA ASP A 23 -4.04 -15.40 25.00
C ASP A 23 -4.02 -14.06 24.22
N ASN A 24 -3.75 -12.94 24.89
CA ASN A 24 -3.74 -11.63 24.23
C ASN A 24 -2.48 -11.42 23.39
N ALA A 25 -1.34 -12.00 23.80
CA ALA A 25 -0.10 -11.94 23.03
C ALA A 25 -0.18 -12.79 21.75
N GLY A 26 -0.83 -13.96 21.79
CA GLY A 26 -1.04 -14.81 20.62
C GLY A 26 -1.92 -14.15 19.55
N ARG A 27 -3.06 -13.57 19.96
CA ARG A 27 -3.96 -12.85 19.05
C ARG A 27 -3.36 -11.58 18.45
N GLN A 28 -2.50 -10.89 19.19
CA GLN A 28 -1.77 -9.73 18.68
C GLN A 28 -0.72 -10.13 17.63
N SER A 29 -0.07 -11.28 17.80
CA SER A 29 0.89 -11.82 16.82
C SER A 29 0.21 -12.17 15.50
N GLU A 30 -0.94 -12.87 15.53
CA GLU A 30 -1.66 -13.28 14.33
C GLU A 30 -2.22 -12.09 13.54
N ALA A 31 -2.72 -11.06 14.24
CA ALA A 31 -3.21 -9.84 13.62
C ALA A 31 -2.07 -9.06 12.94
N ALA A 32 -0.90 -8.96 13.60
CA ALA A 32 0.26 -8.29 13.03
C ALA A 32 0.81 -9.02 11.78
N GLU A 33 0.88 -10.35 11.81
CA GLU A 33 1.28 -11.16 10.64
C GLU A 33 0.29 -11.02 9.48
N SER A 34 -1.01 -10.97 9.77
CA SER A 34 -2.05 -10.76 8.76
C SER A 34 -1.94 -9.38 8.08
N ILE A 35 -1.63 -8.34 8.85
CA ILE A 35 -1.44 -6.99 8.31
C ILE A 35 -0.16 -6.91 7.46
N GLU A 36 0.94 -7.50 7.93
CA GLU A 36 2.21 -7.49 7.21
C GLU A 36 2.13 -8.30 5.89
N SER A 37 1.45 -9.45 5.90
CA SER A 37 1.21 -10.24 4.69
C SER A 37 0.32 -9.50 3.68
N ALA A 38 -0.78 -8.87 4.13
CA ALA A 38 -1.62 -8.04 3.27
C ALA A 38 -0.83 -6.86 2.66
N ARG A 39 0.05 -6.24 3.44
CA ARG A 39 0.93 -5.17 2.97
C ARG A 39 1.90 -5.64 1.90
N ARG A 40 2.51 -6.81 2.08
CA ARG A 40 3.40 -7.43 1.08
C ARG A 40 2.66 -7.70 -0.23
N GLN A 41 1.47 -8.30 -0.15
CA GLN A 41 0.63 -8.53 -1.33
C GLN A 41 0.30 -7.22 -2.06
N ALA A 42 -0.16 -6.20 -1.32
CA ALA A 42 -0.46 -4.90 -1.92
C ALA A 42 0.78 -4.25 -2.57
N ARG A 43 1.95 -4.39 -1.96
CA ARG A 43 3.22 -3.90 -2.55
C ARG A 43 3.52 -4.60 -3.85
N ASP A 44 3.42 -5.93 -3.86
CA ASP A 44 3.74 -6.74 -5.03
C ASP A 44 2.75 -6.47 -6.18
N GLU A 45 1.47 -6.28 -5.88
CA GLU A 45 0.46 -5.86 -6.86
C GLU A 45 0.78 -4.50 -7.48
N ILE A 46 1.14 -3.51 -6.65
CA ILE A 46 1.53 -2.18 -7.15
C ILE A 46 2.78 -2.30 -8.02
N LYS A 47 3.81 -3.06 -7.61
CA LYS A 47 5.02 -3.29 -8.42
C LYS A 47 4.68 -3.89 -9.77
N GLN A 48 3.85 -4.93 -9.80
CA GLN A 48 3.46 -5.59 -11.05
C GLN A 48 2.70 -4.64 -11.98
N GLN A 49 1.84 -3.77 -11.44
CA GLN A 49 1.12 -2.78 -12.22
C GLN A 49 2.06 -1.70 -12.77
N LEU A 50 3.01 -1.21 -11.98
CA LEU A 50 4.02 -0.25 -12.44
C LEU A 50 4.89 -0.85 -13.55
N ASP A 51 5.37 -2.08 -13.38
CA ASP A 51 6.12 -2.80 -14.41
C ASP A 51 5.33 -2.98 -15.71
N ALA A 52 4.02 -3.23 -15.61
CA ALA A 52 3.14 -3.37 -16.76
C ALA A 52 2.94 -2.02 -17.47
N LEU A 53 2.74 -0.93 -16.73
CA LEU A 53 2.63 0.42 -17.26
C LEU A 53 3.93 0.86 -17.95
N ASP A 54 5.09 0.60 -17.35
CA ASP A 54 6.39 0.91 -17.95
C ASP A 54 6.59 0.21 -19.30
N ARG A 55 6.17 -1.06 -19.43
CA ARG A 55 6.21 -1.78 -20.71
C ARG A 55 5.29 -1.15 -21.75
N GLN A 56 4.05 -0.81 -21.37
CA GLN A 56 3.10 -0.17 -22.28
C GLN A 56 3.59 1.21 -22.75
N ILE A 57 4.18 2.00 -21.84
CA ILE A 57 4.79 3.30 -22.16
C ILE A 57 5.98 3.10 -23.11
N ALA A 58 6.81 2.08 -22.90
CA ALA A 58 7.93 1.78 -23.81
C ALA A 58 7.45 1.41 -25.22
N GLU A 59 6.38 0.61 -25.33
CA GLU A 59 5.75 0.27 -26.61
C GLU A 59 5.19 1.52 -27.32
N LEU A 60 4.50 2.41 -26.58
CA LEU A 60 4.03 3.69 -27.11
C LEU A 60 5.18 4.57 -27.59
N LYS A 61 6.28 4.64 -26.83
CA LYS A 61 7.48 5.40 -27.22
C LYS A 61 8.07 4.92 -28.53
N GLN A 62 8.08 3.60 -28.75
CA GLN A 62 8.52 3.02 -30.01
C GLN A 62 7.59 3.41 -31.16
N LYS A 63 6.27 3.24 -31.00
CA LYS A 63 5.28 3.63 -32.02
C LYS A 63 5.32 5.13 -32.35
N ALA A 64 5.43 5.99 -31.33
CA ALA A 64 5.57 7.43 -31.51
C ALA A 64 6.88 7.80 -32.21
N SER A 65 7.95 7.02 -32.03
CA SER A 65 9.22 7.24 -32.73
C SER A 65 9.13 6.93 -34.23
N GLU A 66 8.29 5.96 -34.59
CA GLU A 66 7.95 5.57 -35.96
C GLU A 66 6.98 6.58 -36.61
N ALA A 67 6.12 7.23 -35.82
CA ALA A 67 5.32 8.36 -36.26
C ALA A 67 6.20 9.58 -36.59
N GLY A 68 5.93 10.25 -37.71
CA GLY A 68 6.65 11.45 -38.15
C GLY A 68 5.92 12.75 -37.84
N GLY A 69 6.64 13.87 -37.83
CA GLY A 69 6.06 15.23 -37.81
C GLY A 69 5.71 15.78 -36.42
N GLU A 70 4.76 16.73 -36.38
CA GLU A 70 4.30 17.42 -35.16
C GLU A 70 3.71 16.47 -34.12
N ALA A 71 3.02 15.42 -34.57
CA ALA A 71 2.54 14.36 -33.69
C ALA A 71 3.69 13.82 -32.83
N LYS A 72 4.85 13.49 -33.41
CA LYS A 72 5.98 12.97 -32.62
C LYS A 72 6.36 13.82 -31.39
N GLN A 73 6.24 15.15 -31.47
CA GLN A 73 6.62 16.03 -30.37
C GLN A 73 5.61 16.01 -29.22
N GLU A 74 4.32 16.19 -29.50
CA GLU A 74 3.26 16.13 -28.48
C GLU A 74 3.23 14.75 -27.79
N TRP A 75 3.48 13.72 -28.59
CA TRP A 75 3.52 12.34 -28.14
C TRP A 75 4.70 12.03 -27.22
N ASN A 76 5.90 12.50 -27.58
CA ASN A 76 7.06 12.35 -26.70
C ASN A 76 6.84 13.04 -25.35
N GLN A 77 6.19 14.20 -25.33
CA GLN A 77 5.86 14.89 -24.07
C GLN A 77 4.90 14.07 -23.21
N SER A 78 3.82 13.53 -23.79
CA SER A 78 2.87 12.68 -23.08
C SER A 78 3.53 11.40 -22.55
N VAL A 79 4.34 10.72 -23.38
CA VAL A 79 5.08 9.51 -22.99
C VAL A 79 6.07 9.79 -21.87
N ASP A 80 6.83 10.88 -21.95
CA ASP A 80 7.80 11.25 -20.93
C ASP A 80 7.11 11.65 -19.61
N GLN A 81 5.93 12.29 -19.67
CA GLN A 81 5.12 12.58 -18.48
C GLN A 81 4.63 11.28 -17.82
N LEU A 82 4.08 10.34 -18.59
CA LEU A 82 3.62 9.05 -18.09
C LEU A 82 4.78 8.26 -17.46
N GLN A 83 5.93 8.23 -18.13
CA GLN A 83 7.15 7.60 -17.63
C GLN A 83 7.61 8.24 -16.31
N GLY A 84 7.56 9.57 -16.21
CA GLY A 84 7.87 10.30 -14.98
C GLY A 84 6.95 9.94 -13.81
N GLN A 85 5.64 9.79 -14.07
CA GLN A 85 4.67 9.40 -13.05
C GLN A 85 4.90 7.96 -12.55
N THR A 86 5.17 7.01 -13.45
CA THR A 86 5.48 5.63 -13.07
C THR A 86 6.75 5.55 -12.23
N GLN A 87 7.81 6.26 -12.63
CA GLN A 87 9.06 6.32 -11.87
C GLN A 87 8.90 6.97 -10.49
N GLU A 88 8.08 8.02 -10.39
CA GLU A 88 7.80 8.64 -9.10
C GLU A 88 7.06 7.69 -8.16
N LEU A 89 6.03 6.98 -8.65
CA LEU A 89 5.35 5.96 -7.86
C LEU A 89 6.28 4.83 -7.43
N GLN A 90 7.19 4.40 -8.30
CA GLN A 90 8.19 3.39 -7.96
C GLN A 90 9.08 3.86 -6.80
N ARG A 91 9.58 5.10 -6.87
CA ARG A 91 10.39 5.70 -5.79
C ARG A 91 9.60 5.83 -4.49
N GLU A 92 8.36 6.30 -4.55
CA GLU A 92 7.50 6.38 -3.38
C GLU A 92 7.28 4.98 -2.78
N LEU A 93 6.96 3.97 -3.59
CA LEU A 93 6.75 2.59 -3.14
C LEU A 93 7.95 2.00 -2.41
N ASP A 94 9.16 2.26 -2.91
CA ASP A 94 10.40 1.79 -2.28
C ASP A 94 10.66 2.52 -0.95
N SER A 95 10.31 3.82 -0.86
CA SER A 95 10.42 4.59 0.40
C SER A 95 9.41 4.15 1.48
N MET A 96 8.36 3.42 1.09
CA MET A 96 7.28 3.02 1.96
C MET A 96 7.56 1.74 2.75
N ALA A 97 8.78 1.18 2.68
CA ALA A 97 9.17 -0.01 3.43
C ALA A 97 9.01 0.14 4.95
N ASP A 98 9.47 1.25 5.51
CA ASP A 98 9.54 1.48 6.96
C ASP A 98 8.41 2.38 7.49
N GLN A 99 7.46 2.75 6.63
CA GLN A 99 6.37 3.66 6.99
C GLN A 99 5.28 2.93 7.80
N GLY A 100 4.55 3.67 8.65
CA GLY A 100 3.41 3.14 9.39
C GLY A 100 2.20 2.82 8.51
N GLN A 101 1.22 2.07 9.04
CA GLN A 101 0.04 1.62 8.31
C GLN A 101 -0.77 2.77 7.67
N ASP A 102 -1.04 3.84 8.42
CA ASP A 102 -1.79 5.00 7.88
C ASP A 102 -1.09 5.67 6.68
N ALA A 103 0.25 5.68 6.67
CA ALA A 103 1.02 6.23 5.57
C ALA A 103 0.95 5.30 4.35
N TRP A 104 1.03 3.98 4.58
CA TRP A 104 0.85 2.97 3.56
C TRP A 104 -0.52 3.03 2.90
N ASP A 105 -1.59 3.15 3.68
CA ASP A 105 -2.97 3.18 3.17
C ASP A 105 -3.22 4.41 2.29
N ARG A 106 -2.73 5.58 2.72
CA ARG A 106 -2.77 6.81 1.91
C ARG A 106 -1.95 6.68 0.64
N PHE A 107 -0.75 6.10 0.72
CA PHE A 107 0.08 5.86 -0.44
C PHE A 107 -0.62 4.91 -1.42
N ALA A 108 -1.13 3.76 -0.97
CA ALA A 108 -1.79 2.78 -1.82
C ALA A 108 -3.03 3.36 -2.52
N ALA A 109 -3.82 4.18 -1.83
CA ALA A 109 -4.96 4.87 -2.42
C ALA A 109 -4.53 5.85 -3.53
N ARG A 110 -3.50 6.68 -3.29
CA ARG A 110 -2.95 7.59 -4.30
C ARG A 110 -2.33 6.81 -5.47
N ALA A 111 -1.56 5.76 -5.19
CA ALA A 111 -0.91 4.93 -6.20
C ALA A 111 -1.94 4.33 -7.15
N ARG A 112 -3.05 3.78 -6.63
CA ARG A 112 -4.15 3.27 -7.46
C ARG A 112 -4.73 4.35 -8.36
N GLN A 113 -5.04 5.52 -7.80
CA GLN A 113 -5.56 6.64 -8.58
C GLN A 113 -4.59 7.10 -9.68
N THR A 114 -3.30 7.21 -9.36
CA THR A 114 -2.28 7.62 -10.33
C THR A 114 -2.07 6.55 -11.40
N MET A 115 -2.06 5.26 -11.04
CA MET A 115 -1.99 4.16 -12.02
C MET A 115 -3.20 4.13 -12.94
N ASP A 116 -4.40 4.41 -12.44
CA ASP A 116 -5.61 4.55 -13.28
C ASP A 116 -5.47 5.72 -14.25
N GLN A 117 -4.92 6.86 -13.81
CA GLN A 117 -4.63 8.01 -14.67
C GLN A 117 -3.59 7.69 -15.74
N ILE A 118 -2.49 7.02 -15.36
CA ILE A 118 -1.45 6.59 -16.31
C ILE A 118 -2.06 5.63 -17.33
N LYS A 119 -2.87 4.66 -16.88
CA LYS A 119 -3.53 3.68 -17.77
C LYS A 119 -4.47 4.35 -18.76
N SER A 120 -5.25 5.34 -18.34
CA SER A 120 -6.07 6.14 -19.25
C SER A 120 -5.19 6.92 -20.24
N GLY A 121 -4.15 7.60 -19.76
CA GLY A 121 -3.24 8.34 -20.65
C GLY A 121 -2.52 7.44 -21.66
N VAL A 122 -2.11 6.23 -21.25
CA VAL A 122 -1.56 5.21 -22.14
C VAL A 122 -2.60 4.74 -23.17
N LYS A 123 -3.86 4.57 -22.76
CA LYS A 123 -4.94 4.18 -23.67
C LYS A 123 -5.24 5.27 -24.69
N ASP A 124 -5.38 6.51 -24.25
CA ASP A 124 -5.64 7.66 -25.11
C ASP A 124 -4.49 7.82 -26.12
N ALA A 125 -3.24 7.67 -25.64
CA ALA A 125 -2.05 7.60 -26.46
C ALA A 125 -2.02 6.34 -27.38
N ALA A 126 -2.60 5.21 -27.00
CA ALA A 126 -2.68 4.09 -27.94
C ALA A 126 -3.68 4.36 -29.06
N ASP A 127 -4.82 4.98 -28.71
CA ASP A 127 -5.94 5.23 -29.60
C ASP A 127 -5.61 6.34 -30.62
N ASP A 128 -4.90 7.41 -30.24
CA ASP A 128 -4.54 8.48 -31.17
C ASP A 128 -3.39 8.10 -32.15
N LEU A 129 -2.67 6.98 -31.94
CA LEU A 129 -1.61 6.46 -32.83
C LEU A 129 -2.13 5.42 -33.85
N GLY A 130 -3.33 4.88 -33.66
CA GLY A 130 -3.94 3.83 -34.48
C GLY A 130 -4.81 4.38 -35.60
#